data_AF-A0A3M1WVX2-F1
#
_entry.id   AF-A0A3M1WVX2-F1
#
_cell.length_a   1.000
_cell.length_b   1.000
_cell.length_c   1.000
_cell.angle_alpha   90.00
_cell.angle_beta   90.00
_cell.angle_gamma   90.00
#
_symmetry.space_group_name_H-M   'P 1'
#
loop_
_entity.id
_entity.type
_entity.pdbx_description
1 polymer ?
#
loop_
_entity_poly.entity_id
_entity_poly.type
_entity_poly.pdbx_seq_one_letter_code
_entity_poly.pdbx_strand_id
1 'polypeptide(L)'
;ISQARGEREKPALKRDGVLSLVRHPWYLGGLLFLWSRRLTEGTVVTNAVLSVYLVAGAHLEERKLLRAFGAEYERYREEVPMLIPRAGDLASLLKRFTRSGR
;
A
#
# COMPACT_ATOMS: atom_id res chain seq x y z
N ILE A 1 -34.52 -26.61 3.23
CA ILE A 1 -33.99 -25.31 3.73
C ILE A 1 -32.91 -25.64 4.74
N SER A 2 -31.76 -24.96 4.67
CA SER A 2 -30.62 -25.04 5.60
C SER A 2 -29.61 -26.15 5.31
N GLN A 3 -28.41 -25.77 4.84
CA GLN A 3 -27.07 -26.27 5.19
C GLN A 3 -26.03 -25.64 4.24
N ALA A 4 -24.86 -25.26 4.78
CA ALA A 4 -23.69 -24.69 4.11
C ALA A 4 -23.80 -23.23 3.61
N ARG A 5 -24.15 -22.29 4.52
CA ARG A 5 -23.61 -20.92 4.41
C ARG A 5 -22.14 -21.02 4.78
N GLY A 6 -21.29 -21.29 3.77
CA GLY A 6 -19.85 -21.42 3.95
C GLY A 6 -19.35 -20.31 4.86
N GLU A 7 -18.73 -20.71 5.97
CA GLU A 7 -17.91 -19.83 6.77
C GLU A 7 -16.98 -19.15 5.79
N ARG A 8 -17.21 -17.86 5.52
CA ARG A 8 -16.30 -17.10 4.68
C ARG A 8 -15.00 -17.07 5.46
N GLU A 9 -14.10 -17.99 5.14
CA GLU A 9 -12.71 -17.97 5.56
C GLU A 9 -12.26 -16.51 5.45
N LYS A 10 -11.98 -15.89 6.59
CA LYS A 10 -11.52 -14.50 6.58
C LYS A 10 -10.24 -14.52 5.73
N PRO A 11 -10.19 -13.79 4.60
CA PRO A 11 -9.04 -13.86 3.72
C PRO A 11 -7.81 -13.45 4.53
N ALA A 12 -6.79 -14.31 4.61
CA ALA A 12 -5.59 -14.03 5.40
C ALA A 12 -4.89 -12.74 4.93
N LEU A 13 -4.29 -11.99 5.86
CA LEU A 13 -3.58 -10.75 5.54
C LEU A 13 -2.31 -11.08 4.75
N LYS A 14 -2.27 -10.71 3.46
CA LYS A 14 -1.08 -10.89 2.63
C LYS A 14 -0.07 -9.79 2.92
N ARG A 15 1.15 -10.17 3.31
CA ARG A 15 2.24 -9.25 3.69
C ARG A 15 3.52 -9.47 2.85
N ASP A 16 3.45 -10.28 1.81
CA ASP A 16 4.63 -10.73 1.07
C ASP A 16 5.09 -9.75 -0.02
N GLY A 17 6.38 -9.84 -0.37
CA GLY A 17 6.96 -9.14 -1.53
C GLY A 17 6.95 -7.61 -1.38
N VAL A 18 6.26 -6.91 -2.28
CA VAL A 18 6.21 -5.43 -2.28
C VAL A 18 5.39 -4.88 -1.13
N LEU A 19 4.41 -5.66 -0.64
CA LEU A 19 3.56 -5.26 0.47
C LEU A 19 4.34 -5.17 1.79
N SER A 20 5.45 -5.91 1.95
CA SER A 20 6.30 -5.75 3.14
C SER A 20 7.12 -4.45 3.14
N LEU A 21 7.26 -3.77 2.00
CA LEU A 21 7.99 -2.51 1.89
C LEU A 21 7.09 -1.29 2.07
N VAL A 22 5.90 -1.35 1.47
CA VAL A 22 4.93 -0.24 1.45
C VAL A 22 3.53 -0.84 1.50
N ARG A 23 2.66 -0.32 2.37
CA ARG A 23 1.29 -0.83 2.50
C ARG A 23 0.44 -0.61 1.25
N HIS A 24 0.69 0.50 0.54
CA HIS A 24 -0.08 0.93 -0.61
C HIS A 24 0.81 1.21 -1.84
N PRO A 25 1.46 0.20 -2.43
CA PRO A 25 2.40 0.39 -3.54
C PRO A 25 1.71 0.93 -4.80
N TRP A 26 0.44 0.59 -5.01
CA TRP A 26 -0.38 1.12 -6.11
C TRP A 26 -0.66 2.62 -5.95
N TYR A 27 -0.92 3.10 -4.74
CA TYR A 27 -1.12 4.53 -4.49
C TYR A 27 0.19 5.30 -4.65
N LEU A 28 1.31 4.73 -4.20
CA LEU A 28 2.64 5.29 -4.47
C LEU A 28 2.91 5.38 -5.97
N GLY A 29 2.66 4.30 -6.72
CA GLY A 29 2.81 4.29 -8.18
C GLY A 29 1.92 5.32 -8.86
N GLY A 30 0.66 5.46 -8.41
CA GLY A 30 -0.27 6.48 -8.88
C GLY A 30 0.23 7.90 -8.64
N LEU A 31 0.74 8.19 -7.44
CA LEU A 31 1.37 9.48 -7.12
C LEU A 31 2.58 9.75 -8.02
N LEU A 32 3.51 8.79 -8.13
CA LEU A 32 4.68 8.95 -8.99
C LEU A 32 4.28 9.20 -10.46
N PHE A 33 3.28 8.48 -10.95
CA PHE A 33 2.76 8.65 -12.30
C PHE A 33 2.09 10.01 -12.51
N LEU A 34 1.35 10.49 -11.51
CA LEU A 34 0.70 11.80 -11.51
C LEU A 34 1.74 12.92 -11.65
N TRP A 35 2.84 12.82 -10.88
CA TRP A 35 3.90 13.82 -10.81
C TRP A 35 4.99 13.67 -11.88
N SER A 36 5.05 12.55 -12.61
CA SER A 36 6.00 12.31 -13.70
C SER A 36 5.70 13.13 -14.98
N ARG A 37 4.49 13.68 -15.07
CA ARG A 37 4.00 14.42 -16.25
C ARG A 37 4.55 15.85 -16.27
N ARG A 38 4.48 16.51 -17.43
CA ARG A 38 4.81 17.94 -17.53
C ARG A 38 3.96 18.77 -16.55
N LEU A 39 4.65 19.52 -15.70
CA LEU A 39 4.06 20.38 -14.70
C LEU A 39 3.83 21.77 -15.32
N THR A 40 2.56 22.15 -15.40
CA THR A 40 2.07 23.50 -15.69
C THR A 40 1.26 23.95 -14.48
N GLU A 41 0.95 25.24 -14.35
CA GLU A 41 0.21 25.75 -13.18
C GLU A 41 -1.11 25.00 -12.94
N GLY A 42 -1.87 24.72 -14.00
CA GLY A 42 -3.11 23.95 -13.90
C GLY A 42 -2.90 22.46 -13.56
N THR A 43 -1.83 21.83 -14.06
CA THR A 43 -1.57 20.41 -13.74
C THR A 43 -1.02 20.25 -12.33
N VAL A 44 -0.30 21.23 -11.78
CA VAL A 44 0.16 21.20 -10.38
C VAL A 44 -1.02 21.22 -9.41
N VAL A 45 -1.99 22.12 -9.62
CA VAL A 45 -3.20 22.19 -8.78
C VAL A 45 -4.01 20.90 -8.89
N THR A 46 -4.22 20.41 -10.11
CA THR A 46 -4.93 19.14 -10.34
C THR A 46 -4.22 17.97 -9.68
N ASN A 47 -2.89 17.90 -9.80
CA ASN A 47 -2.08 16.84 -9.20
C ASN A 47 -2.11 16.93 -7.67
N ALA A 48 -2.12 18.13 -7.09
CA ALA A 48 -2.24 18.30 -5.64
C ALA A 48 -3.59 17.77 -5.13
N VAL A 49 -4.70 18.16 -5.77
CA VAL A 49 -6.05 17.67 -5.42
C VAL A 49 -6.14 16.15 -5.55
N LEU A 50 -5.65 15.58 -6.66
CA LEU A 50 -5.65 14.15 -6.87
C LEU A 50 -4.74 13.41 -5.88
N SER A 51 -3.61 14.02 -5.47
CA SER A 51 -2.75 13.46 -4.43
C SER A 51 -3.47 13.39 -3.09
N VAL A 52 -4.17 14.45 -2.69
CA VAL A 52 -4.98 14.47 -1.47
C VAL A 52 -6.09 13.43 -1.54
N TYR A 53 -6.77 13.32 -2.68
CA TYR A 53 -7.80 12.31 -2.91
C TYR A 53 -7.27 10.88 -2.75
N LEU A 54 -6.11 10.56 -3.35
CA LEU A 54 -5.47 9.26 -3.21
C LEU A 54 -5.08 8.96 -1.77
N VAL A 55 -4.47 9.93 -1.08
CA VAL A 55 -4.07 9.79 0.33
C VAL A 55 -5.30 9.58 1.21
N ALA A 56 -6.39 10.33 0.99
CA ALA A 56 -7.64 10.15 1.72
C ALA A 56 -8.25 8.76 1.46
N GLY A 57 -8.22 8.29 0.21
CA GLY A 57 -8.65 6.95 -0.17
C GLY A 57 -7.88 5.85 0.57
N ALA A 58 -6.55 5.96 0.60
CA ALA A 58 -5.69 5.04 1.35
C ALA A 58 -6.06 5.01 2.85
N HIS A 59 -6.26 6.17 3.48
CA HIS A 59 -6.66 6.22 4.89
C HIS A 59 -8.02 5.56 5.15
N LEU A 60 -9.00 5.73 4.26
CA LEU A 60 -10.30 5.08 4.38
C LEU A 60 -10.18 3.56 4.19
N GLU A 61 -9.30 3.11 3.32
CA GLU A 61 -8.97 1.69 3.13
C GLU A 61 -8.32 1.10 4.38
N GLU A 62 -7.33 1.77 4.99
CA GLU A 62 -6.72 1.32 6.25
C GLU A 62 -7.77 1.16 7.36
N ARG A 63 -8.73 2.09 7.46
CA ARG A 63 -9.83 1.99 8.44
C ARG A 63 -10.72 0.79 8.18
N LYS A 64 -10.94 0.40 6.93
CA LYS A 64 -11.69 -0.82 6.57
C LYS A 64 -10.88 -2.07 6.92
N LEU A 65 -9.57 -2.06 6.64
CA LEU A 65 -8.67 -3.16 6.95
C LEU A 65 -8.50 -3.37 8.46
N LEU A 66 -8.36 -2.29 9.24
CA LEU A 66 -8.37 -2.35 10.71
C LEU A 66 -9.66 -3.00 11.25
N ARG A 67 -10.83 -2.68 10.67
CA ARG A 67 -12.09 -3.33 11.08
C ARG A 67 -12.17 -4.81 10.68
N ALA A 68 -11.56 -5.19 9.56
CA ALA A 68 -11.61 -6.55 9.05
C ALA A 68 -10.61 -7.49 9.76
N PHE A 69 -9.40 -6.99 10.04
CA PHE A 69 -8.24 -7.75 10.50
C PHE A 69 -7.81 -7.43 11.94
N GLY A 70 -8.29 -6.32 12.52
CA GLY A 70 -8.02 -5.94 13.91
C GLY A 70 -6.52 -5.83 14.22
N ALA A 71 -6.11 -6.47 15.33
CA ALA A 71 -4.76 -6.41 15.86
C ALA A 71 -3.67 -6.93 14.88
N GLU A 72 -4.01 -7.84 13.98
CA GLU A 72 -3.05 -8.33 12.97
C GLU A 72 -2.64 -7.22 12.01
N TYR A 73 -3.61 -6.40 11.59
CA TYR A 73 -3.34 -5.26 10.72
C TYR A 73 -2.75 -4.07 11.49
N GLU A 74 -3.07 -3.92 12.77
CA GLU A 74 -2.43 -2.89 13.62
C GLU A 74 -0.91 -3.10 13.70
N ARG A 75 -0.46 -4.34 14.00
CA ARG A 75 0.98 -4.68 13.96
C ARG A 75 1.59 -4.43 12.58
N TYR A 76 0.85 -4.73 11.52
CA TYR A 76 1.30 -4.46 10.15
C TYR A 76 1.51 -2.99 9.86
N ARG A 77 0.61 -2.16 10.38
CA ARG A 77 0.66 -0.71 10.23
C ARG A 77 1.84 -0.08 10.98
N GLU A 78 2.30 -0.70 12.06
CA GLU A 78 3.49 -0.26 12.80
C GLU A 78 4.79 -0.66 12.08
N GLU A 79 4.80 -1.87 11.52
CA GLU A 79 5.97 -2.46 10.85
C GLU A 79 6.24 -1.81 9.48
N VAL A 80 5.22 -1.62 8.65
CA VAL A 80 5.36 -1.23 7.24
C VAL A 80 4.82 0.18 6.99
N PRO A 81 5.55 1.12 6.37
CA PRO A 81 5.07 2.48 6.11
C PRO A 81 3.97 2.56 5.03
N MET A 82 3.16 3.62 5.08
CA MET A 82 1.97 3.78 4.20
C MET A 82 2.32 3.91 2.71
N LEU A 83 3.22 4.87 2.39
CA LEU A 83 3.52 5.28 1.01
C LEU A 83 5.02 5.36 0.74
N ILE A 84 5.81 5.91 1.65
CA ILE A 84 7.25 6.09 1.43
C ILE A 84 7.98 4.93 2.12
N PRO A 85 8.66 4.04 1.38
CA PRO A 85 9.45 2.95 1.97
C PRO A 85 10.61 3.53 2.78
N ARG A 86 10.99 2.87 3.87
CA ARG A 86 12.20 3.24 4.61
C ARG A 86 13.42 2.85 3.75
N ALA A 87 14.44 3.71 3.73
CA ALA A 87 15.63 3.48 2.90
C ALA A 87 16.33 2.13 3.20
N GLY A 88 16.30 1.69 4.47
CA GLY A 88 16.84 0.39 4.88
C GLY A 88 16.09 -0.81 4.30
N ASP A 89 14.77 -0.73 4.23
CA ASP A 89 13.92 -1.80 3.70
C ASP A 89 14.13 -1.96 2.18
N LEU A 90 14.22 -0.84 1.47
CA LEU A 90 14.53 -0.83 0.04
C LEU A 90 15.93 -1.41 -0.27
N ALA A 91 16.93 -1.05 0.53
CA ALA A 91 18.29 -1.58 0.38
C ALA A 91 18.34 -3.11 0.61
N SER A 92 17.53 -3.62 1.55
CA SER A 92 17.42 -5.06 1.80
C SER A 92 16.78 -5.82 0.64
N LEU A 93 15.78 -5.23 -0.02
CA LEU A 93 15.14 -5.81 -1.20
C LEU A 93 16.09 -5.82 -2.41
N LEU A 94 16.79 -4.72 -2.67
CA LEU A 94 17.77 -4.64 -3.75
C LEU A 94 18.89 -5.67 -3.56
N LYS A 95 19.39 -5.86 -2.33
CA LYS A 95 20.37 -6.91 -2.01
C LYS A 95 19.86 -8.32 -2.32
N ARG A 96 18.55 -8.59 -2.12
CA ARG A 96 17.94 -9.88 -2.47
C ARG A 96 17.88 -10.09 -3.99
N PHE A 97 17.53 -9.06 -4.75
CA PHE A 97 17.52 -9.13 -6.21
C PHE A 97 18.91 -9.32 -6.81
N THR A 98 19.93 -8.59 -6.31
CA THR A 98 21.30 -8.71 -6.84
C THR A 98 21.99 -10.03 -6.49
N ARG A 99 21.49 -10.76 -5.48
CA ARG A 99 22.08 -12.03 -5.03
C ARG A 99 21.49 -13.26 -5.72
N SER A 100 20.38 -13.12 -6.45
CA SER A 100 19.69 -14.21 -7.15
C SER A 100 20.14 -14.42 -8.60
N GLY A 101 21.33 -13.91 -8.98
CA GLY A 101 21.89 -14.00 -10.33
C GLY A 101 23.24 -14.72 -10.40
N ARG A 102 23.56 -15.60 -9.44
CA ARG A 102 24.77 -16.41 -9.44
C ARG A 102 24.44 -17.88 -9.21
#